data_AF-A0A151M3Q3-F1
#
_entry.id   AF-A0A151M3Q3-F1
#
_cell.length_a   1.000
_cell.length_b   1.000
_cell.length_c   1.000
_cell.angle_alpha   90.00
_cell.angle_beta   90.00
_cell.angle_gamma   90.00
#
_symmetry.space_group_name_H-M   'P 1'
#
loop_
_entity.id
_entity.type
_entity.pdbx_description
1 polymer ?
#
loop_
_entity_poly.entity_id
_entity_poly.type
_entity_poly.pdbx_seq_one_letter_code
_entity_poly.pdbx_strand_id
1 'polypeptide(L)'
;MHWDACLPLDYIPHDALRTPPRTGSDAAGPGLAEEEEEEEEEAGEDEVHGLGLALTEPELEALQAQTLQLLEELEETRELALKHQDDSVELQGLLEDERLASARQAEIFTKQIQRLQAQMHTLQDEFSSLQEAKASELEEVEQELQEAQEELRGLRQATEEAAALHANEVATLQEQLCRLRAELHRAHVLRDDYELELASLRAEIHMKGGPRADAMAPREVAALQEELQALRGQYRDLLEEYQTLQESNKVMVHQLEKLEAQEYRARTKSEESTKLLDVNGPPRRSRSPRRASPRPSSSISFRPAAERAADGSRSQSRDGNEAEVTLRFQLQSEEEKVHLAQSKCDDMQGELRELQRLYQASRQEREQLMEELRLCREEIQRLNGTVPCGGRRLCSGAGGPRPREAAQVPAGGLKPILLFAVAAAALFLVPCFKKACTCSLPA
;
A
#
# COMPACT_ATOMS: atom_id res chain seq x y z
N MET A 1 -22.85 25.50 -27.39
CA MET A 1 -21.80 26.50 -27.61
C MET A 1 -20.78 25.83 -28.50
N HIS A 2 -20.95 26.00 -29.81
CA HIS A 2 -20.14 25.37 -30.86
C HIS A 2 -18.82 26.09 -31.02
N TRP A 3 -17.73 25.33 -31.08
CA TRP A 3 -16.52 25.66 -31.86
C TRP A 3 -15.93 24.36 -32.40
N ASP A 4 -16.59 23.79 -33.41
CA ASP A 4 -15.98 22.88 -34.38
C ASP A 4 -15.74 23.69 -35.66
N ALA A 5 -14.47 23.94 -35.98
CA ALA A 5 -14.02 24.29 -37.32
C ALA A 5 -12.49 24.15 -37.39
N CYS A 6 -12.00 22.92 -37.32
CA CYS A 6 -10.72 22.56 -37.90
C CYS A 6 -10.93 22.46 -39.43
N LEU A 7 -10.37 23.41 -40.17
CA LEU A 7 -10.14 23.26 -41.61
C LEU A 7 -8.69 22.79 -41.84
N PRO A 8 -8.47 21.85 -42.76
CA PRO A 8 -7.16 21.29 -43.07
C PRO A 8 -6.37 22.23 -44.00
N LEU A 9 -5.14 22.56 -43.62
CA LEU A 9 -4.16 23.18 -44.49
C LEU A 9 -3.37 22.08 -45.18
N ASP A 10 -3.91 21.59 -46.29
CA ASP A 10 -3.14 20.82 -47.28
C ASP A 10 -3.10 21.57 -48.61
N TYR A 11 -1.89 21.59 -49.16
CA TYR A 11 -1.61 21.72 -50.59
C TYR A 11 -1.62 23.13 -51.21
N ILE A 12 -0.44 23.77 -51.24
CA ILE A 12 -0.07 24.69 -52.32
C ILE A 12 1.27 24.21 -52.91
N PRO A 13 1.39 24.02 -54.24
CA PRO A 13 2.55 23.37 -54.85
C PRO A 13 3.78 24.26 -54.86
N HIS A 14 4.94 23.63 -54.65
CA HIS A 14 6.24 24.12 -55.11
C HIS A 14 6.27 24.07 -56.65
N ASP A 15 6.28 25.23 -57.30
CA ASP A 15 7.07 25.46 -58.52
C ASP A 15 7.00 26.94 -58.96
N ALA A 16 8.10 27.67 -58.74
CA ALA A 16 8.45 28.88 -59.48
C ALA A 16 9.94 29.19 -59.29
N LEU A 17 10.79 28.37 -59.91
CA LEU A 17 12.12 28.81 -60.32
C LEU A 17 11.98 29.90 -61.40
N ARG A 18 12.05 31.18 -61.03
CA ARG A 18 12.70 32.23 -61.86
C ARG A 18 12.79 33.58 -61.12
N THR A 19 14.04 33.91 -60.78
CA THR A 19 14.69 35.25 -60.78
C THR A 19 14.08 36.43 -59.99
N PRO A 20 14.90 37.15 -59.19
CA PRO A 20 14.49 38.42 -58.57
C PRO A 20 14.57 39.59 -59.59
N PRO A 21 13.82 40.70 -59.38
CA PRO A 21 13.93 41.86 -60.24
C PRO A 21 15.23 42.62 -59.91
N ARG A 22 16.14 42.69 -60.88
CA ARG A 22 17.18 43.72 -60.93
C ARG A 22 16.59 44.94 -61.62
N THR A 23 16.36 46.01 -60.87
CA THR A 23 16.19 47.36 -61.42
C THR A 23 17.49 48.13 -61.19
N GLY A 24 18.43 47.90 -62.10
CA GLY A 24 19.44 48.85 -62.56
C GLY A 24 19.48 48.62 -64.06
N SER A 25 19.07 49.58 -64.89
CA SER A 25 19.89 50.74 -65.23
C SER A 25 21.33 50.30 -65.41
N ASP A 26 21.63 49.73 -66.57
CA ASP A 26 22.37 50.44 -67.61
C ASP A 26 22.87 49.42 -68.63
N ALA A 27 22.54 49.65 -69.90
CA ALA A 27 23.53 49.99 -70.90
C ALA A 27 23.04 49.63 -72.32
N ALA A 28 23.14 50.65 -73.17
CA ALA A 28 23.45 50.58 -74.59
C ALA A 28 22.34 50.14 -75.56
N GLY A 29 21.97 51.12 -76.38
CA GLY A 29 21.68 50.88 -77.80
C GLY A 29 20.31 51.35 -78.24
N PRO A 30 20.12 52.66 -78.51
CA PRO A 30 19.02 53.09 -79.35
C PRO A 30 19.23 52.51 -80.75
N GLY A 31 18.29 51.67 -81.19
CA GLY A 31 18.04 51.44 -82.60
C GLY A 31 17.53 52.76 -83.18
N LEU A 32 18.44 53.59 -83.65
CA LEU A 32 18.13 54.65 -84.58
C LEU A 32 17.78 53.95 -85.89
N ALA A 33 16.54 54.14 -86.34
CA ALA A 33 16.17 53.87 -87.71
C ALA A 33 17.18 54.59 -88.60
N GLU A 34 17.84 53.83 -89.46
CA GLU A 34 18.49 54.31 -90.65
C GLU A 34 17.39 54.95 -91.51
N GLU A 35 17.13 56.25 -91.30
CA GLU A 35 16.63 57.09 -92.38
C GLU A 35 17.88 57.45 -93.21
N GLU A 36 18.15 56.62 -94.21
CA GLU A 36 18.93 57.01 -95.38
C GLU A 36 18.17 58.16 -96.07
N GLU A 37 18.44 59.40 -95.66
CA GLU A 37 18.29 60.52 -96.59
C GLU A 37 19.47 60.43 -97.56
N GLU A 38 19.22 59.78 -98.70
CA GLU A 38 19.97 60.01 -99.94
C GLU A 38 19.78 61.50 -100.31
N GLU A 39 20.63 62.38 -99.81
CA GLU A 39 20.86 63.66 -100.46
C GLU A 39 21.65 63.37 -101.75
N GLU A 40 20.93 63.40 -102.88
CA GLU A 40 21.51 63.55 -104.21
C GLU A 40 22.30 64.88 -104.24
N GLU A 41 23.60 64.83 -103.94
CA GLU A 41 24.51 65.90 -104.38
C GLU A 41 24.70 65.76 -105.89
N GLU A 42 23.95 66.57 -106.65
CA GLU A 42 24.30 66.92 -108.02
C GLU A 42 25.75 67.39 -108.04
N ALA A 43 26.59 66.64 -108.76
CA ALA A 43 27.91 67.08 -109.19
C ALA A 43 27.75 68.26 -110.16
N GLY A 44 27.55 69.45 -109.60
CA GLY A 44 27.80 70.71 -110.27
C GLY A 44 29.31 70.89 -110.42
N GLU A 45 29.84 70.51 -111.58
CA GLU A 45 31.16 70.93 -112.04
C GLU A 45 31.16 72.46 -112.24
N ASP A 46 31.27 73.23 -111.16
CA ASP A 46 31.64 74.64 -111.27
C ASP A 46 33.17 74.72 -111.32
N GLU A 47 33.64 75.01 -112.52
CA GLU A 47 35.02 75.36 -112.85
C GLU A 47 35.63 76.27 -111.78
N VAL A 48 36.60 75.73 -111.04
CA VAL A 48 37.52 76.54 -110.24
C VAL A 48 38.32 77.39 -111.22
N HIS A 49 37.80 78.58 -111.53
CA HIS A 49 38.61 79.67 -112.02
C HIS A 49 39.72 79.88 -110.99
N GLY A 50 40.92 79.47 -111.39
CA GLY A 50 42.17 79.78 -110.70
C GLY A 50 42.32 81.29 -110.59
N LEU A 51 41.80 81.85 -109.52
CA LEU A 51 42.20 83.15 -109.02
C LEU A 51 43.39 82.90 -108.11
N GLY A 52 44.57 82.94 -108.70
CA GLY A 52 45.79 83.29 -107.97
C GLY A 52 45.62 84.67 -107.37
N LEU A 53 44.95 84.74 -106.22
CA LEU A 53 44.85 85.92 -105.39
C LEU A 53 46.25 86.16 -104.82
N ALA A 54 46.94 87.12 -105.39
CA ALA A 54 48.12 87.73 -104.78
C ALA A 54 47.64 88.47 -103.53
N LEU A 55 47.49 87.72 -102.43
CA LEU A 55 47.26 88.25 -101.09
C LEU A 55 48.43 89.19 -100.76
N THR A 56 48.11 90.36 -100.23
CA THR A 56 49.12 91.29 -99.74
C THR A 56 49.76 90.72 -98.45
N GLU A 57 51.04 91.00 -98.18
CA GLU A 57 51.74 90.55 -96.94
C GLU A 57 50.89 90.62 -95.65
N PRO A 58 50.13 91.71 -95.37
CA PRO A 58 49.30 91.79 -94.15
C PRO A 58 48.09 90.84 -94.14
N GLU A 59 47.53 90.46 -95.29
CA GLU A 59 46.42 89.51 -95.36
C GLU A 59 46.90 88.08 -95.10
N LEU A 60 48.12 87.76 -95.55
CA LEU A 60 48.78 86.49 -95.25
C LEU A 60 49.11 86.40 -93.75
N GLU A 61 49.63 87.47 -93.15
CA GLU A 61 49.89 87.56 -91.71
C GLU A 61 48.60 87.44 -90.87
N ALA A 62 47.49 88.07 -91.30
CA ALA A 62 46.19 87.94 -90.64
C ALA A 62 45.61 86.52 -90.73
N LEU A 63 45.75 85.86 -91.89
CA LEU A 63 45.33 84.46 -92.06
C LEU A 63 46.18 83.54 -91.19
N GLN A 64 47.50 83.76 -91.11
CA GLN A 64 48.41 83.02 -90.22
C GLN A 64 48.01 83.20 -88.75
N ALA A 65 47.65 84.42 -88.32
CA ALA A 65 47.15 84.66 -86.96
C ALA A 65 45.84 83.92 -86.67
N GLN A 66 44.89 83.90 -87.62
CA GLN A 66 43.65 83.13 -87.48
C GLN A 66 43.91 81.62 -87.44
N THR A 67 44.86 81.11 -88.23
CA THR A 67 45.21 79.68 -88.19
C THR A 67 45.83 79.30 -86.84
N LEU A 68 46.69 80.16 -86.28
CA LEU A 68 47.26 79.94 -84.95
C LEU A 68 46.19 80.00 -83.85
N GLN A 69 45.26 80.95 -83.90
CA GLN A 69 44.17 81.06 -82.94
C GLN A 69 43.26 79.81 -82.98
N LEU A 70 42.89 79.35 -84.17
CA LEU A 70 42.10 78.13 -84.33
C LEU A 70 42.83 76.88 -83.80
N LEU A 71 44.16 76.82 -83.94
CA LEU A 71 44.94 75.74 -83.35
C LEU A 71 44.94 75.79 -81.82
N GLU A 72 45.06 76.98 -81.22
CA GLU A 72 44.96 77.17 -79.77
C GLU A 72 43.57 76.78 -79.26
N GLU A 73 42.49 77.23 -79.90
CA GLU A 73 41.12 76.84 -79.57
C GLU A 73 40.90 75.31 -79.72
N LEU A 74 41.50 74.68 -80.74
CA LEU A 74 41.42 73.23 -80.93
C LEU A 74 42.21 72.47 -79.85
N GLU A 75 43.36 72.98 -79.42
CA GLU A 75 44.11 72.43 -78.29
C GLU A 75 43.32 72.58 -76.97
N GLU A 76 42.72 73.73 -76.71
CA GLU A 76 41.88 73.96 -75.53
C GLU A 76 40.66 73.02 -75.49
N THR A 77 39.96 72.86 -76.62
CA THR A 77 38.83 71.92 -76.71
C THR A 77 39.28 70.46 -76.55
N ARG A 78 40.46 70.10 -77.04
CA ARG A 78 41.03 68.76 -76.83
C ARG A 78 41.38 68.52 -75.36
N GLU A 79 42.01 69.47 -74.69
CA GLU A 79 42.28 69.37 -73.25
C GLU A 79 40.98 69.27 -72.43
N LEU A 80 39.95 70.04 -72.80
CA LEU A 80 38.65 69.97 -72.16
C LEU A 80 38.00 68.59 -72.35
N ALA A 81 38.07 68.02 -73.55
CA ALA A 81 37.58 66.68 -73.83
C ALA A 81 38.32 65.60 -73.00
N LEU A 82 39.64 65.74 -72.84
CA LEU A 82 40.43 64.86 -71.97
C LEU A 82 40.02 64.99 -70.50
N LYS A 83 39.81 66.22 -69.99
CA LYS A 83 39.31 66.45 -68.63
C LYS A 83 37.93 65.82 -68.41
N HIS A 84 37.00 66.00 -69.34
CA HIS A 84 35.68 65.35 -69.27
C HIS A 84 35.77 63.82 -69.32
N GLN A 85 36.70 63.27 -70.09
CA GLN A 85 36.98 61.84 -70.10
C GLN A 85 37.45 61.38 -68.72
N ASP A 86 38.43 62.06 -68.11
CA ASP A 86 38.93 61.75 -66.78
C ASP A 86 37.81 61.86 -65.72
N ASP A 87 37.02 62.94 -65.74
CA ASP A 87 35.87 63.16 -64.85
C ASP A 87 34.83 62.03 -64.97
N SER A 88 34.57 61.56 -66.20
CA SER A 88 33.61 60.47 -66.45
C SER A 88 34.09 59.13 -65.88
N VAL A 89 35.40 58.87 -65.95
CA VAL A 89 36.02 57.66 -65.39
C VAL A 89 36.01 57.72 -63.85
N GLU A 90 36.30 58.89 -63.27
CA GLU A 90 36.21 59.08 -61.81
C GLU A 90 34.77 58.88 -61.31
N LEU A 91 33.78 59.49 -61.97
CA LEU A 91 32.38 59.34 -61.60
C LEU A 91 31.92 57.89 -61.73
N GLN A 92 32.34 57.19 -62.79
CA GLN A 92 32.07 55.76 -62.95
C GLN A 92 32.64 54.95 -61.77
N GLY A 93 33.88 55.22 -61.36
CA GLY A 93 34.48 54.57 -60.19
C GLY A 93 33.68 54.78 -58.89
N LEU A 94 33.24 56.03 -58.64
CA LEU A 94 32.41 56.35 -57.47
C LEU A 94 31.05 55.63 -57.48
N LEU A 95 30.41 55.53 -58.64
CA LEU A 95 29.14 54.80 -58.81
C LEU A 95 29.33 53.30 -58.58
N GLU A 96 30.43 52.72 -59.08
CA GLU A 96 30.75 51.31 -58.85
C GLU A 96 30.99 51.02 -57.37
N ASP A 97 31.70 51.91 -56.65
CA ASP A 97 31.91 51.80 -55.21
C ASP A 97 30.61 51.92 -54.41
N GLU A 98 29.73 52.88 -54.75
CA GLU A 98 28.41 53.02 -54.12
C GLU A 98 27.55 51.78 -54.38
N ARG A 99 27.57 51.24 -55.61
CA ARG A 99 26.84 50.02 -55.96
C ARG A 99 27.35 48.82 -55.17
N LEU A 100 28.67 48.67 -54.99
CA LEU A 100 29.27 47.61 -54.18
C LEU A 100 28.93 47.77 -52.70
N ALA A 101 28.95 49.00 -52.16
CA ALA A 101 28.56 49.28 -50.78
C ALA A 101 27.08 48.94 -50.54
N SER A 102 26.19 49.33 -51.45
CA SER A 102 24.77 49.02 -51.42
C SER A 102 24.51 47.50 -51.50
N ALA A 103 25.20 46.79 -52.40
CA ALA A 103 25.11 45.33 -52.50
C ALA A 103 25.55 44.62 -51.21
N ARG A 104 26.66 45.06 -50.60
CA ARG A 104 27.13 44.54 -49.29
C ARG A 104 26.10 44.80 -48.20
N GLN A 105 25.50 45.99 -48.17
CA GLN A 105 24.48 46.34 -47.19
C GLN A 105 23.22 45.47 -47.34
N ALA A 106 22.75 45.25 -48.57
CA ALA A 106 21.63 44.35 -48.84
C ALA A 106 21.93 42.89 -48.41
N GLU A 107 23.16 42.41 -48.61
CA GLU A 107 23.59 41.09 -48.15
C GLU A 107 23.56 40.98 -46.61
N ILE A 108 24.06 42.00 -45.90
CA ILE A 108 24.02 42.04 -44.43
C ILE A 108 22.57 41.98 -43.93
N PHE A 109 21.67 42.79 -44.49
CA PHE A 109 20.25 42.76 -44.12
C PHE A 109 19.61 41.41 -44.44
N THR A 110 19.93 40.82 -45.59
CA THR A 110 19.41 39.49 -45.96
C THR A 110 19.87 38.42 -44.96
N LYS A 111 21.15 38.41 -44.58
CA LYS A 111 21.67 37.49 -43.55
C LYS A 111 21.02 37.72 -42.19
N GLN A 112 20.77 38.98 -41.81
CA GLN A 112 20.09 39.29 -40.56
C GLN A 112 18.63 38.81 -40.56
N ILE A 113 17.91 39.01 -41.67
CA ILE A 113 16.55 38.50 -41.85
C ILE A 113 16.55 36.97 -41.76
N GLN A 114 17.44 36.29 -42.47
CA GLN A 114 17.56 34.83 -42.43
C GLN A 114 17.87 34.32 -41.02
N ARG A 115 18.76 34.99 -40.27
CA ARG A 115 19.07 34.64 -38.89
C ARG A 115 17.84 34.79 -37.99
N LEU A 116 17.11 35.89 -38.10
CA LEU A 116 15.89 36.12 -37.32
C LEU A 116 14.80 35.11 -37.69
N GLN A 117 14.64 34.79 -38.98
CA GLN A 117 13.71 33.76 -39.44
C GLN A 117 14.06 32.40 -38.87
N ALA A 118 15.34 31.99 -38.91
CA ALA A 118 15.78 30.73 -38.31
C ALA A 118 15.51 30.70 -36.79
N GLN A 119 15.80 31.79 -36.07
CA GLN A 119 15.51 31.91 -34.64
C GLN A 119 14.00 31.82 -34.33
N MET A 120 13.15 32.35 -35.20
CA MET A 120 11.70 32.24 -35.04
C MET A 120 11.22 30.81 -35.26
N HIS A 121 11.75 30.10 -36.26
CA HIS A 121 11.41 28.69 -36.47
C HIS A 121 11.87 27.82 -35.30
N THR A 122 13.11 28.00 -34.81
CA THR A 122 13.58 27.24 -33.64
C THR A 122 12.74 27.49 -32.39
N LEU A 123 12.35 28.75 -32.13
CA LEU A 123 11.47 29.08 -31.01
C LEU A 123 10.05 28.52 -31.18
N GLN A 124 9.55 28.43 -32.42
CA GLN A 124 8.27 27.78 -32.71
C GLN A 124 8.34 26.28 -32.45
N ASP A 125 9.41 25.61 -32.87
CA ASP A 125 9.63 24.18 -32.62
C ASP A 125 9.76 23.89 -31.11
N GLU A 126 10.56 24.70 -30.39
CA GLU A 126 10.67 24.63 -28.94
C GLU A 126 9.31 24.82 -28.26
N PHE A 127 8.52 25.81 -28.69
CA PHE A 127 7.19 26.04 -28.15
C PHE A 127 6.23 24.87 -28.40
N SER A 128 6.22 24.31 -29.61
CA SER A 128 5.41 23.13 -29.94
C SER A 128 5.83 21.92 -29.09
N SER A 129 7.12 21.67 -28.94
CA SER A 129 7.63 20.57 -28.10
C SER A 129 7.25 20.73 -26.62
N LEU A 130 7.27 21.96 -26.10
CA LEU A 130 6.83 22.25 -24.73
C LEU A 130 5.32 22.08 -24.57
N GLN A 131 4.52 22.39 -25.60
CA GLN A 131 3.09 22.11 -25.57
C GLN A 131 2.80 20.61 -25.56
N GLU A 132 3.51 19.83 -26.37
CA GLU A 132 3.39 18.37 -26.40
C GLU A 132 3.79 17.77 -25.05
N ALA A 133 4.94 18.16 -24.50
CA ALA A 133 5.40 17.69 -23.19
C ALA A 133 4.41 18.05 -22.06
N LYS A 134 3.86 19.27 -22.08
CA LYS A 134 2.82 19.68 -21.14
C LYS A 134 1.57 18.82 -21.28
N ALA A 135 1.15 18.50 -22.50
CA ALA A 135 -0.03 17.67 -22.74
C ALA A 135 0.20 16.24 -22.22
N SER A 136 1.35 15.64 -22.50
CA SER A 136 1.70 14.31 -21.99
C SER A 136 1.80 14.28 -20.46
N GLU A 137 2.44 15.27 -19.83
CA GLU A 137 2.51 15.37 -18.36
C GLU A 137 1.12 15.53 -17.73
N LEU A 138 0.23 16.30 -18.37
CA LEU A 138 -1.16 16.41 -17.89
C LEU A 138 -1.90 15.08 -17.98
N GLU A 139 -1.75 14.34 -19.09
CA GLU A 139 -2.35 13.02 -19.25
C GLU A 139 -1.82 12.02 -18.21
N GLU A 140 -0.51 12.03 -17.93
CA GLU A 140 0.11 11.20 -16.88
C GLU A 140 -0.46 11.53 -15.49
N VAL A 141 -0.52 12.80 -15.12
CA VAL A 141 -1.08 13.22 -13.82
C VAL A 141 -2.58 12.90 -13.72
N GLU A 142 -3.33 13.00 -14.81
CA GLU A 142 -4.75 12.60 -14.84
C GLU A 142 -4.91 11.09 -14.66
N GLN A 143 -4.03 10.26 -15.24
CA GLN A 143 -4.02 8.82 -15.04
C GLN A 143 -3.67 8.45 -13.60
N GLU A 144 -2.58 9.01 -13.04
CA GLU A 144 -2.19 8.80 -11.65
C GLU A 144 -3.31 9.20 -10.67
N LEU A 145 -4.03 10.29 -10.97
CA LEU A 145 -5.17 10.72 -10.18
C LEU A 145 -6.32 9.71 -10.25
N GLN A 146 -6.59 9.12 -11.42
CA GLN A 146 -7.61 8.07 -11.57
C GLN A 146 -7.22 6.83 -10.78
N GLU A 147 -5.97 6.37 -10.90
CA GLU A 147 -5.44 5.22 -10.15
C GLU A 147 -5.55 5.44 -8.64
N ALA A 148 -5.12 6.61 -8.14
CA ALA A 148 -5.23 6.94 -6.71
C ALA A 148 -6.70 6.99 -6.23
N GLN A 149 -7.64 7.42 -7.08
CA GLN A 149 -9.07 7.38 -6.76
C GLN A 149 -9.61 5.95 -6.69
N GLU A 150 -9.17 5.07 -7.58
CA GLU A 150 -9.52 3.65 -7.58
C GLU A 150 -8.97 2.95 -6.35
N GLU A 151 -7.72 3.22 -5.97
CA GLU A 151 -7.12 2.72 -4.73
C GLU A 151 -7.89 3.19 -3.50
N LEU A 152 -8.22 4.48 -3.40
CA LEU A 152 -9.03 5.01 -2.31
C LEU A 152 -10.42 4.34 -2.24
N ARG A 153 -11.04 4.07 -3.39
CA ARG A 153 -12.31 3.33 -3.45
C ARG A 153 -12.13 1.89 -2.98
N GLY A 154 -11.07 1.21 -3.41
CA GLY A 154 -10.74 -0.15 -2.99
C GLY A 154 -10.48 -0.25 -1.49
N LEU A 155 -9.69 0.68 -0.94
CA LEU A 155 -9.42 0.76 0.50
C LEU A 155 -10.70 1.02 1.30
N ARG A 156 -11.57 1.94 0.85
CA ARG A 156 -12.87 2.18 1.50
C ARG A 156 -13.73 0.92 1.51
N GLN A 157 -13.86 0.23 0.38
CA GLN A 157 -14.61 -1.00 0.31
C GLN A 157 -14.04 -2.07 1.27
N ALA A 158 -12.71 -2.24 1.30
CA ALA A 158 -12.07 -3.17 2.24
C ALA A 158 -12.34 -2.79 3.72
N THR A 159 -12.34 -1.50 4.05
CA THR A 159 -12.68 -1.04 5.40
C THR A 159 -14.15 -1.26 5.75
N GLU A 160 -15.06 -1.09 4.78
CA GLU A 160 -16.49 -1.35 4.96
C GLU A 160 -16.77 -2.85 5.14
N GLU A 161 -16.13 -3.71 4.33
CA GLU A 161 -16.20 -5.16 4.46
C GLU A 161 -15.64 -5.63 5.80
N ALA A 162 -14.48 -5.11 6.24
CA ALA A 162 -13.92 -5.41 7.55
C ALA A 162 -14.85 -4.95 8.69
N ALA A 163 -15.44 -3.75 8.57
CA ALA A 163 -16.42 -3.26 9.54
C ALA A 163 -17.68 -4.14 9.59
N ALA A 164 -18.15 -4.63 8.43
CA ALA A 164 -19.28 -5.56 8.36
C ALA A 164 -18.96 -6.91 9.02
N LEU A 165 -17.76 -7.47 8.79
CA LEU A 165 -17.30 -8.69 9.46
C LEU A 165 -17.25 -8.49 10.98
N HIS A 166 -16.64 -7.41 11.46
CA HIS A 166 -16.62 -7.09 12.89
C HIS A 166 -18.03 -6.92 13.47
N ALA A 167 -18.95 -6.26 12.76
CA ALA A 167 -20.33 -6.10 13.21
C ALA A 167 -21.04 -7.47 13.33
N ASN A 168 -20.80 -8.37 12.37
CA ASN A 168 -21.33 -9.73 12.42
C ASN A 168 -20.75 -10.51 13.60
N GLU A 169 -19.43 -10.46 13.83
CA GLU A 169 -18.77 -11.10 14.97
C GLU A 169 -19.34 -10.60 16.30
N VAL A 170 -19.47 -9.27 16.45
CA VAL A 170 -20.08 -8.66 17.64
C VAL A 170 -21.51 -9.16 17.83
N ALA A 171 -22.32 -9.26 16.77
CA ALA A 171 -23.68 -9.79 16.85
C ALA A 171 -23.70 -11.25 17.30
N THR A 172 -22.83 -12.11 16.76
CA THR A 172 -22.74 -13.52 17.19
C THR A 172 -22.31 -13.67 18.66
N LEU A 173 -21.35 -12.86 19.11
CA LEU A 173 -20.92 -12.85 20.51
C LEU A 173 -22.05 -12.37 21.44
N GLN A 174 -22.79 -11.33 21.03
CA GLN A 174 -23.96 -10.86 21.77
C GLN A 174 -25.04 -11.94 21.87
N GLU A 175 -25.30 -12.68 20.80
CA GLU A 175 -26.24 -13.81 20.80
C GLU A 175 -25.79 -14.91 21.79
N GLN A 176 -24.51 -15.32 21.73
CA GLN A 176 -23.95 -16.33 22.62
C GLN A 176 -24.02 -15.89 24.09
N LEU A 177 -23.70 -14.63 24.40
CA LEU A 177 -23.81 -14.08 25.75
C LEU A 177 -25.26 -14.09 26.24
N CYS A 178 -26.22 -13.73 25.39
CA CYS A 178 -27.64 -13.81 25.72
C CYS A 178 -28.09 -15.25 25.99
N ARG A 179 -27.64 -16.20 25.17
CA ARG A 179 -27.90 -17.63 25.36
C ARG A 179 -27.33 -18.15 26.69
N LEU A 180 -26.06 -17.87 26.98
CA LEU A 180 -25.41 -18.28 28.23
C LEU A 180 -26.07 -17.65 29.45
N ARG A 181 -26.48 -16.37 29.38
CA ARG A 181 -27.25 -15.72 30.44
C ARG A 181 -28.58 -16.43 30.70
N ALA A 182 -29.28 -16.86 29.64
CA ALA A 182 -30.52 -17.61 29.79
C ALA A 182 -30.29 -19.02 30.37
N GLU A 183 -29.22 -19.71 29.95
CA GLU A 183 -28.83 -21.01 30.53
C GLU A 183 -28.46 -20.88 32.02
N LEU A 184 -27.69 -19.86 32.39
CA LEU A 184 -27.35 -19.55 33.78
C LEU A 184 -28.61 -19.26 34.61
N HIS A 185 -29.57 -18.48 34.08
CA HIS A 185 -30.82 -18.21 34.77
C HIS A 185 -31.63 -19.49 35.01
N ARG A 186 -31.73 -20.38 34.01
CA ARG A 186 -32.39 -21.69 34.18
C ARG A 186 -31.69 -22.55 35.23
N ALA A 187 -30.36 -22.54 35.27
CA ALA A 187 -29.60 -23.27 36.29
C ALA A 187 -29.86 -22.72 37.71
N HIS A 188 -30.02 -21.40 37.86
CA HIS A 188 -30.42 -20.80 39.13
C HIS A 188 -31.82 -21.23 39.55
N VAL A 189 -32.81 -21.19 38.64
CA VAL A 189 -34.17 -21.67 38.94
C VAL A 189 -34.14 -23.13 39.38
N LEU A 190 -33.43 -24.00 38.65
CA LEU A 190 -33.33 -25.42 38.99
C LEU A 190 -32.62 -25.65 40.34
N ARG A 191 -31.58 -24.87 40.66
CA ARG A 191 -30.95 -24.88 41.99
C ARG A 191 -31.97 -24.50 43.06
N ASP A 192 -32.73 -23.43 42.86
CA ASP A 192 -33.70 -22.96 43.84
C ASP A 192 -34.81 -24.01 44.07
N ASP A 193 -35.24 -24.71 43.02
CA ASP A 193 -36.15 -25.86 43.12
C ASP A 193 -35.54 -26.98 43.98
N TYR A 194 -34.28 -27.36 43.75
CA TYR A 194 -33.58 -28.34 44.57
C TYR A 194 -33.38 -27.88 46.02
N GLU A 195 -33.16 -26.59 46.27
CA GLU A 195 -33.05 -26.05 47.62
C GLU A 195 -34.39 -26.16 48.38
N LEU A 196 -35.51 -25.91 47.70
CA LEU A 196 -36.86 -26.12 48.25
C LEU A 196 -37.12 -27.61 48.53
N GLU A 197 -36.76 -28.50 47.61
CA GLU A 197 -36.86 -29.95 47.81
C GLU A 197 -36.01 -30.42 49.00
N LEU A 198 -34.76 -29.95 49.10
CA LEU A 198 -33.88 -30.24 50.23
C LEU A 198 -34.45 -29.73 51.55
N ALA A 199 -35.01 -28.52 51.58
CA ALA A 199 -35.66 -27.96 52.75
C ALA A 199 -36.89 -28.79 53.16
N SER A 200 -37.71 -29.20 52.19
CA SER A 200 -38.87 -30.08 52.38
C SER A 200 -38.45 -31.43 52.96
N LEU A 201 -37.46 -32.10 52.36
CA LEU A 201 -36.94 -33.38 52.82
C LEU A 201 -36.32 -33.29 54.22
N ARG A 202 -35.59 -32.21 54.52
CA ARG A 202 -35.06 -31.95 55.88
C ARG A 202 -36.19 -31.82 56.90
N ALA A 203 -37.25 -31.08 56.56
CA ALA A 203 -38.43 -30.97 57.41
C ALA A 203 -39.13 -32.33 57.59
N GLU A 204 -39.25 -33.13 56.53
CA GLU A 204 -39.83 -34.48 56.58
C GLU A 204 -39.01 -35.42 57.47
N ILE A 205 -37.67 -35.42 57.33
CA ILE A 205 -36.76 -36.18 58.20
C ILE A 205 -36.90 -35.72 59.64
N HIS A 206 -36.96 -34.42 59.90
CA HIS A 206 -37.13 -33.91 61.26
C HIS A 206 -38.47 -34.30 61.88
N MET A 207 -39.55 -34.30 61.09
CA MET A 207 -40.87 -34.72 61.54
C MET A 207 -40.94 -36.24 61.77
N LYS A 208 -40.35 -37.06 60.91
CA LYS A 208 -40.30 -38.54 61.04
C LYS A 208 -39.33 -39.00 62.13
N GLY A 209 -38.18 -38.34 62.24
CA GLY A 209 -37.15 -38.53 63.26
C GLY A 209 -37.39 -37.69 64.52
N GLY A 210 -38.60 -37.14 64.71
CA GLY A 210 -38.92 -36.37 65.90
C GLY A 210 -38.80 -37.21 67.18
N PRO A 211 -38.85 -36.59 68.37
CA PRO A 211 -38.54 -37.22 69.66
C PRO A 211 -39.38 -38.46 70.00
N ARG A 212 -40.45 -38.75 69.25
CA ARG A 212 -41.24 -39.96 69.38
C ARG A 212 -40.56 -41.21 68.78
N ALA A 213 -39.78 -41.07 67.70
CA ALA A 213 -38.98 -42.16 67.13
C ALA A 213 -37.69 -42.38 67.94
N ASP A 214 -36.99 -41.28 68.28
CA ASP A 214 -35.75 -41.32 69.05
C ASP A 214 -35.93 -41.70 70.52
N ALA A 215 -37.10 -41.48 71.14
CA ALA A 215 -37.38 -41.94 72.51
C ALA A 215 -38.02 -43.33 72.58
N MET A 216 -38.75 -43.78 71.54
CA MET A 216 -39.37 -45.12 71.54
C MET A 216 -38.37 -46.20 71.12
N ALA A 217 -37.52 -45.95 70.11
CA ALA A 217 -36.54 -46.94 69.65
C ALA A 217 -35.59 -47.45 70.75
N PRO A 218 -34.94 -46.61 71.60
CA PRO A 218 -34.07 -47.11 72.66
C PRO A 218 -34.85 -47.79 73.79
N ARG A 219 -36.09 -47.38 74.05
CA ARG A 219 -36.94 -47.98 75.09
C ARG A 219 -37.43 -49.37 74.69
N GLU A 220 -37.82 -49.55 73.43
CA GLU A 220 -38.20 -50.85 72.86
C GLU A 220 -36.99 -51.79 72.77
N VAL A 221 -35.82 -51.27 72.37
CA VAL A 221 -34.57 -52.04 72.34
C VAL A 221 -34.15 -52.46 73.76
N ALA A 222 -34.29 -51.58 74.76
CA ALA A 222 -34.01 -51.91 76.15
C ALA A 222 -34.97 -52.98 76.70
N ALA A 223 -36.28 -52.86 76.43
CA ALA A 223 -37.28 -53.85 76.82
C ALA A 223 -37.00 -55.23 76.20
N LEU A 224 -36.69 -55.29 74.90
CA LEU A 224 -36.33 -56.53 74.22
C LEU A 224 -35.01 -57.12 74.74
N GLN A 225 -34.05 -56.30 75.15
CA GLN A 225 -32.82 -56.75 75.80
C GLN A 225 -33.09 -57.38 77.17
N GLU A 226 -33.99 -56.80 77.96
CA GLU A 226 -34.41 -57.35 79.26
C GLU A 226 -35.13 -58.70 79.09
N GLU A 227 -36.05 -58.80 78.12
CA GLU A 227 -36.72 -60.06 77.79
C GLU A 227 -35.73 -61.16 77.36
N LEU A 228 -34.72 -60.80 76.54
CA LEU A 228 -33.65 -61.71 76.15
C LEU A 228 -32.83 -62.20 77.35
N GLN A 229 -32.57 -61.34 78.34
CA GLN A 229 -31.88 -61.72 79.57
C GLN A 229 -32.73 -62.65 80.43
N ALA A 230 -34.02 -62.36 80.57
CA ALA A 230 -34.96 -63.22 81.29
C ALA A 230 -35.05 -64.62 80.66
N LEU A 231 -35.16 -64.69 79.33
CA LEU A 231 -35.23 -65.96 78.59
C LEU A 231 -33.91 -66.75 78.72
N ARG A 232 -32.76 -66.08 78.73
CA ARG A 232 -31.46 -66.71 79.01
C ARG A 232 -31.37 -67.24 80.44
N GLY A 233 -31.97 -66.55 81.41
CA GLY A 233 -32.11 -67.03 82.79
C GLY A 233 -32.92 -68.32 82.82
N GLN A 234 -34.13 -68.29 82.26
CA GLN A 234 -35.02 -69.46 82.16
C GLN A 234 -34.36 -70.65 81.48
N TYR A 235 -33.57 -70.42 80.42
CA TYR A 235 -32.81 -71.49 79.76
C TYR A 235 -31.74 -72.11 80.65
N ARG A 236 -31.07 -71.32 81.51
CA ARG A 236 -30.10 -71.83 82.49
C ARG A 236 -30.79 -72.65 83.57
N ASP A 237 -31.88 -72.13 84.12
CA ASP A 237 -32.65 -72.83 85.15
C ASP A 237 -33.13 -74.18 84.62
N LEU A 238 -33.66 -74.21 83.39
CA LEU A 238 -34.08 -75.45 82.73
C LEU A 238 -32.91 -76.42 82.47
N LEU A 239 -31.71 -75.91 82.20
CA LEU A 239 -30.51 -76.73 82.04
C LEU A 239 -30.08 -77.35 83.38
N GLU A 240 -30.18 -76.61 84.46
CA GLU A 240 -29.91 -77.09 85.83
C GLU A 240 -30.95 -78.16 86.23
N GLU A 241 -32.23 -77.91 85.98
CA GLU A 241 -33.28 -78.93 86.15
C GLU A 241 -32.99 -80.19 85.34
N TYR A 242 -32.64 -80.05 84.05
CA TYR A 242 -32.27 -81.20 83.22
C TYR A 242 -31.06 -81.97 83.79
N GLN A 243 -30.04 -81.28 84.31
CA GLN A 243 -28.89 -81.92 84.94
C GLN A 243 -29.26 -82.68 86.21
N THR A 244 -30.07 -82.09 87.09
CA THR A 244 -30.55 -82.77 88.32
C THR A 244 -31.43 -83.98 88.00
N LEU A 245 -32.29 -83.88 86.98
CA LEU A 245 -33.05 -85.01 86.43
C LEU A 245 -32.12 -86.09 85.87
N GLN A 246 -31.06 -85.71 85.16
CA GLN A 246 -30.08 -86.66 84.64
C GLN A 246 -29.32 -87.38 85.77
N GLU A 247 -28.96 -86.68 86.84
CA GLU A 247 -28.29 -87.25 88.01
C GLU A 247 -29.21 -88.19 88.79
N SER A 248 -30.45 -87.79 89.05
CA SER A 248 -31.44 -88.67 89.69
C SER A 248 -31.74 -89.91 88.84
N ASN A 249 -31.81 -89.77 87.50
CA ASN A 249 -31.95 -90.90 86.60
C ASN A 249 -30.75 -91.85 86.67
N LYS A 250 -29.51 -91.32 86.70
CA LYS A 250 -28.30 -92.14 86.93
C LYS A 250 -28.39 -92.92 88.25
N VAL A 251 -28.85 -92.28 89.33
CA VAL A 251 -29.02 -92.94 90.63
C VAL A 251 -30.07 -94.05 90.56
N MET A 252 -31.22 -93.79 89.92
CA MET A 252 -32.29 -94.77 89.71
C MET A 252 -31.82 -95.98 88.89
N VAL A 253 -31.09 -95.75 87.79
CA VAL A 253 -30.48 -96.82 86.99
C VAL A 253 -29.53 -97.65 87.85
N HIS A 254 -28.69 -97.01 88.67
CA HIS A 254 -27.78 -97.72 89.56
C HIS A 254 -28.50 -98.51 90.67
N GLN A 255 -29.67 -98.04 91.12
CA GLN A 255 -30.54 -98.79 92.03
C GLN A 255 -31.19 -100.00 91.34
N LEU A 256 -31.62 -99.87 90.09
CA LEU A 256 -32.14 -100.98 89.27
C LEU A 256 -31.07 -102.05 89.06
N GLU A 257 -29.85 -101.67 88.67
CA GLU A 257 -28.71 -102.60 88.51
C GLU A 257 -28.41 -103.37 89.81
N LYS A 258 -28.53 -102.71 90.98
CA LYS A 258 -28.36 -103.36 92.28
C LYS A 258 -29.47 -104.38 92.57
N LEU A 259 -30.72 -104.07 92.25
CA LEU A 259 -31.84 -105.00 92.41
C LEU A 259 -31.73 -106.19 91.45
N GLU A 260 -31.36 -105.97 90.20
CA GLU A 260 -31.09 -107.04 89.23
C GLU A 260 -29.94 -107.96 89.71
N ALA A 261 -28.88 -107.39 90.28
CA ALA A 261 -27.79 -108.17 90.88
C ALA A 261 -28.24 -108.97 92.13
N GLN A 262 -29.23 -108.47 92.89
CA GLN A 262 -29.83 -109.19 94.01
C GLN A 262 -30.75 -110.32 93.53
N GLU A 263 -31.54 -110.11 92.48
CA GLU A 263 -32.32 -111.19 91.85
C GLU A 263 -31.40 -112.28 91.27
N TYR A 264 -30.28 -111.91 90.65
CA TYR A 264 -29.27 -112.87 90.17
C TYR A 264 -28.62 -113.66 91.33
N ARG A 265 -28.42 -113.02 92.49
CA ARG A 265 -27.91 -113.66 93.72
C ARG A 265 -28.95 -114.51 94.46
N ALA A 266 -30.24 -114.19 94.33
CA ALA A 266 -31.34 -114.99 94.88
C ALA A 266 -31.57 -116.25 94.03
N ARG A 267 -31.45 -116.14 92.70
CA ARG A 267 -31.51 -117.28 91.77
C ARG A 267 -30.34 -118.27 91.89
N THR A 268 -29.16 -117.83 92.35
CA THR A 268 -27.97 -118.69 92.47
C THR A 268 -27.83 -119.42 93.81
N LYS A 269 -28.70 -119.16 94.80
CA LYS A 269 -28.69 -119.82 96.13
C LYS A 269 -29.82 -120.84 96.35
N SER A 270 -30.64 -121.13 95.34
CA SER A 270 -31.80 -122.01 95.46
C SER A 270 -31.99 -122.91 94.23
N GLU A 271 -30.98 -123.71 93.84
CA GLU A 271 -31.16 -125.01 93.16
C GLU A 271 -29.82 -125.68 92.74
N GLU A 272 -29.25 -126.49 93.64
CA GLU A 272 -28.56 -127.74 93.28
C GLU A 272 -29.61 -128.87 93.21
N SER A 273 -30.32 -129.03 92.09
CA SER A 273 -30.88 -130.30 91.63
C SER A 273 -31.62 -130.18 90.30
N THR A 274 -31.44 -131.23 89.49
CA THR A 274 -32.34 -131.69 88.39
C THR A 274 -32.44 -130.87 87.09
N LYS A 275 -31.49 -131.15 86.19
CA LYS A 275 -31.66 -131.68 84.82
C LYS A 275 -33.03 -131.52 84.08
N LEU A 276 -32.91 -130.99 82.85
CA LEU A 276 -33.34 -131.52 81.53
C LEU A 276 -34.48 -130.84 80.72
N LEU A 277 -34.14 -130.59 79.44
CA LEU A 277 -34.93 -130.42 78.18
C LEU A 277 -35.39 -128.99 77.80
N ASP A 278 -34.84 -128.36 76.74
CA ASP A 278 -35.11 -128.51 75.28
C ASP A 278 -36.25 -127.54 74.86
N VAL A 279 -36.09 -126.54 73.97
CA VAL A 279 -36.10 -126.63 72.50
C VAL A 279 -36.17 -125.20 71.88
N ASN A 280 -35.43 -124.95 70.78
CA ASN A 280 -35.58 -123.90 69.71
C ASN A 280 -35.42 -122.40 70.08
N GLY A 281 -34.48 -121.59 69.57
CA GLY A 281 -34.02 -121.34 68.18
C GLY A 281 -34.62 -119.99 67.67
N PRO A 282 -34.11 -119.25 66.65
CA PRO A 282 -32.75 -118.96 66.13
C PRO A 282 -32.54 -117.39 66.06
N PRO A 283 -31.92 -116.76 65.04
CA PRO A 283 -30.51 -116.68 64.62
C PRO A 283 -29.95 -115.22 64.52
N ARG A 284 -28.69 -115.09 64.03
CA ARG A 284 -28.19 -114.05 63.08
C ARG A 284 -28.16 -112.59 63.59
N ARG A 285 -27.28 -111.68 63.17
CA ARG A 285 -26.02 -111.64 62.40
C ARG A 285 -25.73 -110.13 62.32
N SER A 286 -24.46 -109.72 62.41
CA SER A 286 -23.83 -108.66 61.61
C SER A 286 -24.57 -107.31 61.40
N ARG A 287 -23.90 -106.21 61.73
CA ARG A 287 -23.29 -105.26 60.75
C ARG A 287 -23.01 -103.92 61.44
N SER A 288 -21.77 -103.48 61.32
CA SER A 288 -21.36 -102.08 61.27
C SER A 288 -21.98 -101.38 60.02
N PRO A 289 -21.73 -100.09 59.66
CA PRO A 289 -21.02 -98.98 60.32
C PRO A 289 -21.72 -97.59 60.16
N ARG A 290 -21.04 -96.52 60.63
CA ARG A 290 -20.98 -95.13 60.10
C ARG A 290 -22.16 -94.13 60.24
N ARG A 291 -21.72 -92.88 60.51
CA ARG A 291 -22.31 -91.53 60.22
C ARG A 291 -23.48 -91.08 61.13
N ALA A 292 -23.70 -89.79 61.46
CA ALA A 292 -23.18 -88.52 60.97
C ALA A 292 -23.29 -87.40 62.03
N SER A 293 -22.38 -86.42 61.95
CA SER A 293 -22.60 -85.02 62.38
C SER A 293 -22.67 -84.13 61.11
N PRO A 294 -23.44 -83.03 61.09
CA PRO A 294 -23.56 -82.16 59.91
C PRO A 294 -22.79 -80.83 60.04
N ARG A 295 -22.64 -80.16 58.87
CA ARG A 295 -22.18 -78.80 58.52
C ARG A 295 -20.74 -78.70 57.92
N PRO A 296 -20.44 -77.67 57.09
CA PRO A 296 -20.84 -77.54 55.68
C PRO A 296 -19.64 -77.20 54.76
N SER A 297 -19.93 -76.92 53.48
CA SER A 297 -19.16 -76.10 52.52
C SER A 297 -18.21 -76.81 51.53
N SER A 298 -18.77 -77.00 50.32
CA SER A 298 -18.14 -76.83 49.01
C SER A 298 -17.38 -75.48 48.92
N SER A 299 -16.35 -75.24 48.11
CA SER A 299 -15.88 -75.84 46.85
C SER A 299 -14.51 -75.21 46.48
N ILE A 300 -13.59 -76.01 45.90
CA ILE A 300 -12.79 -75.78 44.66
C ILE A 300 -11.97 -74.46 44.58
N SER A 301 -10.71 -74.36 44.15
CA SER A 301 -9.57 -75.21 43.77
C SER A 301 -8.44 -74.22 43.45
N PHE A 302 -7.21 -74.54 43.85
CA PHE A 302 -6.00 -73.87 43.34
C PHE A 302 -5.65 -74.41 41.94
N ARG A 303 -5.09 -73.55 41.08
CA ARG A 303 -4.10 -73.94 40.07
C ARG A 303 -3.04 -72.84 39.95
N PRO A 304 -1.75 -73.20 39.84
CA PRO A 304 -0.65 -72.23 39.78
C PRO A 304 -0.44 -71.76 38.33
N ALA A 305 -0.11 -70.49 38.16
CA ALA A 305 0.33 -69.93 36.89
C ALA A 305 1.87 -69.85 36.89
N ALA A 306 2.50 -70.68 36.05
CA ALA A 306 3.88 -70.49 35.65
C ALA A 306 3.99 -70.63 34.13
N GLU A 307 4.52 -69.55 33.54
CA GLU A 307 5.34 -69.46 32.35
C GLU A 307 4.77 -69.58 30.91
N ARG A 308 5.07 -68.49 30.16
CA ARG A 308 5.37 -68.32 28.72
C ARG A 308 4.25 -67.91 27.76
N ALA A 309 4.29 -66.62 27.40
CA ALA A 309 4.36 -66.08 26.04
C ALA A 309 4.73 -64.58 26.19
N ALA A 310 5.92 -64.11 25.82
CA ALA A 310 6.34 -63.80 24.46
C ALA A 310 5.34 -62.90 23.72
N ASP A 311 5.82 -61.68 23.47
CA ASP A 311 5.45 -60.76 22.38
C ASP A 311 4.03 -60.17 22.34
N GLY A 312 3.95 -58.86 22.60
CA GLY A 312 2.71 -58.10 22.51
C GLY A 312 2.86 -56.59 22.68
N SER A 313 4.01 -56.02 22.33
CA SER A 313 4.18 -54.55 22.23
C SER A 313 4.50 -54.17 20.79
N ARG A 314 3.55 -54.36 19.88
CA ARG A 314 3.65 -53.81 18.52
C ARG A 314 2.32 -53.72 17.78
N SER A 315 1.38 -52.96 18.33
CA SER A 315 0.15 -52.60 17.58
C SER A 315 -0.32 -51.16 17.76
N GLN A 316 0.51 -50.25 18.29
CA GLN A 316 0.26 -48.79 18.28
C GLN A 316 1.43 -48.06 17.59
N SER A 317 1.72 -48.37 16.33
CA SER A 317 2.81 -47.71 15.60
C SER A 317 2.53 -47.49 14.11
N ARG A 318 1.27 -47.57 13.66
CA ARG A 318 0.89 -47.23 12.28
C ARG A 318 0.07 -45.94 12.21
N ASP A 319 -0.96 -45.81 13.03
CA ASP A 319 -1.78 -44.57 13.03
C ASP A 319 -1.05 -43.35 13.62
N GLY A 320 -0.14 -43.57 14.58
CA GLY A 320 0.70 -42.51 15.13
C GLY A 320 1.75 -41.98 14.13
N ASN A 321 2.28 -42.84 13.27
CA ASN A 321 3.28 -42.45 12.28
C ASN A 321 2.68 -41.61 11.14
N GLU A 322 1.44 -41.88 10.72
CA GLU A 322 0.78 -41.08 9.68
C GLU A 322 0.41 -39.68 10.17
N ALA A 323 -0.11 -39.57 11.40
CA ALA A 323 -0.34 -38.28 12.05
C ALA A 323 0.97 -37.51 12.29
N GLU A 324 2.03 -38.19 12.71
CA GLU A 324 3.35 -37.58 12.91
C GLU A 324 3.97 -37.09 11.59
N VAL A 325 3.86 -37.85 10.50
CA VAL A 325 4.33 -37.43 9.17
C VAL A 325 3.54 -36.24 8.67
N THR A 326 2.22 -36.21 8.90
CA THR A 326 1.35 -35.08 8.51
C THR A 326 1.70 -33.82 9.30
N LEU A 327 1.92 -33.94 10.62
CA LEU A 327 2.35 -32.83 11.46
C LEU A 327 3.75 -32.32 11.09
N ARG A 328 4.67 -33.21 10.71
CA ARG A 328 6.00 -32.80 10.22
C ARG A 328 5.91 -32.04 8.91
N PHE A 329 5.06 -32.46 7.98
CA PHE A 329 4.83 -31.74 6.73
C PHE A 329 4.18 -30.38 6.97
N GLN A 330 3.21 -30.31 7.89
CA GLN A 330 2.60 -29.04 8.29
C GLN A 330 3.62 -28.11 8.96
N LEU A 331 4.48 -28.63 9.85
CA LEU A 331 5.54 -27.86 10.49
C LEU A 331 6.52 -27.32 9.45
N GLN A 332 6.95 -28.14 8.49
CA GLN A 332 7.83 -27.69 7.40
C GLN A 332 7.18 -26.59 6.55
N SER A 333 5.89 -26.73 6.24
CA SER A 333 5.16 -25.70 5.49
C SER A 333 5.03 -24.39 6.27
N GLU A 334 4.80 -24.46 7.59
CA GLU A 334 4.79 -23.26 8.44
C GLU A 334 6.18 -22.66 8.63
N GLU A 335 7.24 -23.47 8.73
CA GLU A 335 8.63 -23.02 8.76
C GLU A 335 9.01 -22.28 7.48
N GLU A 336 8.62 -22.78 6.30
CA GLU A 336 8.82 -22.09 5.02
C GLU A 336 8.08 -20.74 4.97
N LYS A 337 6.86 -20.67 5.49
CA LYS A 337 6.10 -19.40 5.58
C LYS A 337 6.77 -18.40 6.51
N VAL A 338 7.30 -18.86 7.65
CA VAL A 338 8.04 -18.01 8.58
C VAL A 338 9.33 -17.51 7.95
N HIS A 339 10.07 -18.35 7.23
CA HIS A 339 11.27 -17.93 6.49
C HIS A 339 10.95 -16.92 5.40
N LEU A 340 9.86 -17.13 4.65
CA LEU A 340 9.41 -16.16 3.64
C LEU A 340 9.01 -14.83 4.28
N ALA A 341 8.31 -14.86 5.41
CA ALA A 341 7.96 -13.65 6.16
C ALA A 341 9.20 -12.94 6.70
N GLN A 342 10.20 -13.67 7.20
CA GLN A 342 11.48 -13.12 7.64
C GLN A 342 12.22 -12.44 6.49
N SER A 343 12.33 -13.09 5.32
CA SER A 343 12.95 -12.48 4.13
C SER A 343 12.27 -11.16 3.77
N LYS A 344 10.94 -11.14 3.73
CA LYS A 344 10.18 -9.90 3.45
C LYS A 344 10.42 -8.81 4.50
N CYS A 345 10.53 -9.17 5.78
CA CYS A 345 10.86 -8.21 6.82
C CYS A 345 12.27 -7.64 6.63
N ASP A 346 13.24 -8.45 6.21
CA ASP A 346 14.61 -8.00 5.95
C ASP A 346 14.69 -7.10 4.70
N ASP A 347 13.93 -7.44 3.65
CA ASP A 347 13.81 -6.63 2.43
C ASP A 347 13.20 -5.25 2.74
N MET A 348 12.07 -5.21 3.44
CA MET A 348 11.43 -3.96 3.88
C MET A 348 12.35 -3.12 4.80
N GLN A 349 13.15 -3.77 5.65
CA GLN A 349 14.16 -3.06 6.43
C GLN A 349 15.28 -2.47 5.55
N GLY A 350 15.65 -3.16 4.47
CA GLY A 350 16.57 -2.64 3.45
C GLY A 350 16.03 -1.36 2.82
N GLU A 351 14.81 -1.42 2.30
CA GLU A 351 14.12 -0.29 1.68
C GLU A 351 13.97 0.91 2.64
N LEU A 352 13.59 0.66 3.90
CA LEU A 352 13.51 1.71 4.92
C LEU A 352 14.86 2.41 5.15
N ARG A 353 15.96 1.65 5.18
CA ARG A 353 17.33 2.22 5.32
C ARG A 353 17.73 3.02 4.09
N GLU A 354 17.29 2.63 2.90
CA GLU A 354 17.55 3.35 1.65
C GLU A 354 16.75 4.66 1.60
N LEU A 355 15.45 4.59 1.89
CA LEU A 355 14.59 5.77 2.02
C LEU A 355 15.14 6.76 3.06
N GLN A 356 15.64 6.26 4.19
CA GLN A 356 16.26 7.11 5.21
C GLN A 356 17.53 7.80 4.69
N ARG A 357 18.36 7.11 3.89
CA ARG A 357 19.54 7.70 3.24
C ARG A 357 19.16 8.77 2.23
N LEU A 358 18.16 8.49 1.37
CA LEU A 358 17.66 9.44 0.38
C LEU A 358 17.06 10.69 1.03
N TYR A 359 16.29 10.51 2.11
CA TYR A 359 15.75 11.62 2.88
C TYR A 359 16.84 12.52 3.46
N GLN A 360 17.91 11.94 3.99
CA GLN A 360 19.05 12.70 4.51
C GLN A 360 19.78 13.47 3.39
N ALA A 361 20.00 12.84 2.23
CA ALA A 361 20.61 13.49 1.07
C ALA A 361 19.76 14.67 0.57
N SER A 362 18.45 14.45 0.35
CA SER A 362 17.53 15.52 -0.08
C SER A 362 17.48 16.68 0.93
N ARG A 363 17.56 16.37 2.23
CA ARG A 363 17.65 17.40 3.27
C ARG A 363 18.92 18.24 3.15
N GLN A 364 20.08 17.60 2.92
CA GLN A 364 21.36 18.29 2.74
C GLN A 364 21.35 19.18 1.49
N GLU A 365 20.84 18.68 0.37
CA GLU A 365 20.69 19.45 -0.87
C GLU A 365 19.80 20.68 -0.65
N ARG A 366 18.69 20.52 0.08
CA ARG A 366 17.81 21.63 0.43
C ARG A 366 18.51 22.68 1.29
N GLU A 367 19.33 22.26 2.24
CA GLU A 367 20.14 23.18 3.06
C GLU A 367 21.16 23.95 2.18
N GLN A 368 21.84 23.27 1.25
CA GLN A 368 22.75 23.89 0.29
C GLN A 368 22.04 24.91 -0.62
N LEU A 369 20.89 24.56 -1.19
CA LEU A 369 20.10 25.46 -2.03
C LEU A 369 19.62 26.70 -1.24
N MET A 370 19.28 26.55 0.05
CA MET A 370 18.93 27.70 0.88
C MET A 370 20.12 28.65 1.11
N GLU A 371 21.32 28.10 1.26
CA GLU A 371 22.55 28.89 1.38
C GLU A 371 22.88 29.61 0.06
N GLU A 372 22.77 28.94 -1.08
CA GLU A 372 22.94 29.54 -2.40
C GLU A 372 21.94 30.67 -2.63
N LEU A 373 20.66 30.45 -2.32
CA LEU A 373 19.62 31.49 -2.40
C LEU A 373 19.93 32.69 -1.49
N ARG A 374 20.49 32.46 -0.29
CA ARG A 374 20.94 33.54 0.60
C ARG A 374 22.06 34.35 -0.06
N LEU A 375 23.06 33.68 -0.62
CA LEU A 375 24.18 34.34 -1.32
C LEU A 375 23.70 35.11 -2.54
N CYS A 376 22.81 34.55 -3.36
CA CYS A 376 22.21 35.25 -4.50
C CYS A 376 21.44 36.50 -4.07
N ARG A 377 20.69 36.44 -2.95
CA ARG A 377 20.00 37.62 -2.39
C ARG A 377 20.98 38.71 -1.95
N GLU A 378 22.08 38.34 -1.31
CA GLU A 378 23.12 39.27 -0.90
C GLU A 378 23.82 39.91 -2.11
N GLU A 379 24.10 39.12 -3.15
CA GLU A 379 24.68 39.61 -4.41
C GLU A 379 23.74 40.60 -5.12
N ILE A 380 22.44 40.29 -5.19
CA ILE A 380 21.40 41.20 -5.73
C ILE A 380 21.33 42.49 -4.90
N GLN A 381 21.41 42.42 -3.58
CA GLN A 381 21.42 43.60 -2.71
C GLN A 381 22.68 44.45 -2.94
N ARG A 382 23.85 43.83 -3.14
CA ARG A 382 25.09 44.53 -3.47
C ARG A 382 25.00 45.24 -4.82
N LEU A 383 24.45 44.57 -5.83
CA LEU A 383 24.21 45.15 -7.16
C LEU A 383 23.19 46.29 -7.10
N ASN A 384 22.12 46.16 -6.30
CA ASN A 384 21.14 47.23 -6.09
C ASN A 384 21.71 48.42 -5.29
N GLY A 385 22.64 48.19 -4.36
CA GLY A 385 23.33 49.24 -3.61
C GLY A 385 24.44 49.95 -4.39
N THR A 386 24.86 49.41 -5.54
CA THR A 386 25.91 49.98 -6.40
C THR A 386 25.37 50.76 -7.59
N VAL A 387 24.05 50.84 -7.80
CA VAL A 387 23.43 51.73 -8.78
C VAL A 387 23.38 53.16 -8.22
N PRO A 388 24.11 54.15 -8.77
CA PRO A 388 23.99 55.53 -8.36
C PRO A 388 22.63 56.07 -8.85
N CYS A 389 21.75 56.44 -7.92
CA CYS A 389 20.58 57.27 -8.21
C CYS A 389 21.03 58.67 -8.68
N GLY A 390 21.44 58.78 -9.94
CA GLY A 390 21.79 60.04 -10.58
C GLY A 390 20.55 60.74 -11.12
N GLY A 391 20.15 61.87 -10.53
CA GLY A 391 19.12 62.71 -11.15
C GLY A 391 18.41 63.80 -10.35
N ARG A 392 19.02 64.43 -9.34
CA ARG A 392 18.59 65.78 -8.89
C ARG A 392 19.80 66.69 -8.79
N ARG A 393 19.98 67.54 -9.81
CA ARG A 393 20.86 68.70 -9.75
C ARG A 393 20.01 69.94 -9.99
N LEU A 394 19.89 70.77 -8.96
CA LEU A 394 19.44 72.15 -9.05
C LEU A 394 20.53 72.93 -9.79
N CYS A 395 20.19 73.50 -10.95
CA CYS A 395 20.98 74.54 -11.59
C CYS A 395 20.08 75.76 -11.84
N SER A 396 20.50 76.85 -11.22
CA SER A 396 20.12 78.23 -11.52
C SER A 396 20.53 78.57 -12.96
N GLY A 397 19.69 79.26 -13.72
CA GLY A 397 20.06 79.76 -15.06
C GLY A 397 18.86 80.06 -15.96
N ALA A 398 18.76 81.31 -16.39
CA ALA A 398 17.62 81.96 -17.03
C ALA A 398 17.42 81.61 -18.53
N GLY A 399 16.19 81.88 -19.03
CA GLY A 399 15.89 82.15 -20.44
C GLY A 399 14.88 81.20 -21.10
N GLY A 400 13.64 81.67 -21.38
CA GLY A 400 12.62 80.97 -22.18
C GLY A 400 12.78 81.15 -23.70
N PRO A 401 11.74 80.98 -24.57
CA PRO A 401 10.37 80.48 -24.35
C PRO A 401 9.97 79.28 -25.28
N ARG A 402 8.70 78.88 -25.15
CA ARG A 402 7.96 77.69 -25.65
C ARG A 402 8.04 77.37 -27.16
N PRO A 403 7.63 76.15 -27.58
CA PRO A 403 6.23 75.96 -28.04
C PRO A 403 5.49 74.72 -27.48
N ARG A 404 4.15 74.77 -27.58
CA ARG A 404 3.18 73.64 -27.52
C ARG A 404 3.53 72.65 -28.67
N GLU A 405 3.26 71.35 -28.65
CA GLU A 405 2.06 70.59 -28.30
C GLU A 405 2.37 69.08 -28.45
N ALA A 406 1.47 68.22 -27.95
CA ALA A 406 1.27 66.79 -28.26
C ALA A 406 1.72 65.71 -27.24
N ALA A 407 0.68 65.02 -26.76
CA ALA A 407 0.58 63.61 -26.40
C ALA A 407 1.12 63.11 -25.03
N GLN A 408 0.18 63.06 -24.07
CA GLN A 408 0.14 62.09 -22.97
C GLN A 408 -0.02 60.66 -23.49
N VAL A 409 0.67 59.67 -22.89
CA VAL A 409 0.12 58.42 -22.29
C VAL A 409 1.15 57.84 -21.30
N PRO A 410 0.77 57.41 -20.07
CA PRO A 410 1.69 56.85 -19.07
C PRO A 410 1.68 55.32 -19.04
N ALA A 411 2.84 54.68 -18.85
CA ALA A 411 2.92 53.25 -18.55
C ALA A 411 3.50 53.04 -17.14
N GLY A 412 2.63 53.18 -16.13
CA GLY A 412 2.85 52.61 -14.80
C GLY A 412 2.26 51.22 -14.74
N GLY A 413 3.08 50.18 -14.92
CA GLY A 413 2.61 48.81 -15.17
C GLY A 413 2.92 47.74 -14.12
N LEU A 414 3.49 48.05 -12.96
CA LEU A 414 4.01 47.01 -12.03
C LEU A 414 3.27 46.86 -10.70
N LYS A 415 2.36 47.79 -10.36
CA LYS A 415 1.60 47.72 -9.10
C LYS A 415 0.43 46.72 -9.07
N PRO A 416 -0.32 46.44 -10.17
CA PRO A 416 -1.44 45.50 -10.10
C PRO A 416 -0.98 44.04 -10.12
N ILE A 417 0.16 43.73 -10.74
CA ILE A 417 0.71 42.37 -10.83
C ILE A 417 1.15 41.89 -9.45
N LEU A 418 1.79 42.76 -8.67
CA LEU A 418 2.21 42.44 -7.31
C LEU A 418 1.01 42.20 -6.37
N LEU A 419 -0.06 42.99 -6.53
CA LEU A 419 -1.30 42.83 -5.79
C LEU A 419 -2.03 41.52 -6.15
N PHE A 420 -2.04 41.13 -7.42
CA PHE A 420 -2.59 39.85 -7.86
C PHE A 420 -1.78 38.65 -7.36
N ALA A 421 -0.45 38.74 -7.38
CA ALA A 421 0.42 37.68 -6.87
C ALA A 421 0.24 37.46 -5.36
N VAL A 422 0.11 38.55 -4.58
CA VAL A 422 -0.15 38.47 -3.14
C VAL A 422 -1.55 37.93 -2.84
N ALA A 423 -2.56 38.32 -3.61
CA ALA A 423 -3.92 37.80 -3.47
C ALA A 423 -4.02 36.30 -3.82
N ALA A 424 -3.32 35.85 -4.87
CA ALA A 424 -3.26 34.45 -5.26
C ALA A 424 -2.56 33.59 -4.19
N ALA A 425 -1.45 34.09 -3.62
CA ALA A 425 -0.76 33.42 -2.53
C ALA A 425 -1.63 33.30 -1.27
N ALA A 426 -2.41 34.33 -0.93
CA ALA A 426 -3.34 34.29 0.19
C ALA A 426 -4.45 33.25 0.00
N LEU A 427 -5.02 33.15 -1.22
CA LEU A 427 -6.06 32.17 -1.53
C LEU A 427 -5.56 30.71 -1.48
N PHE A 428 -4.28 30.48 -1.82
CA PHE A 428 -3.67 29.16 -1.75
C PHE A 428 -3.28 28.74 -0.33
N LEU A 429 -2.92 29.68 0.54
CA LEU A 429 -2.45 29.37 1.90
C LEU A 429 -3.59 29.23 2.91
N VAL A 430 -4.72 29.92 2.72
CA VAL A 430 -5.88 29.87 3.64
C VAL A 430 -6.48 28.45 3.81
N PRO A 431 -6.62 27.61 2.78
CA PRO A 431 -7.08 26.22 2.93
C PRO A 431 -6.07 25.32 3.66
N CYS A 432 -4.77 25.58 3.49
CA CYS A 432 -3.70 24.79 4.11
C CYS A 432 -3.66 24.99 5.63
N PHE A 433 -3.89 26.20 6.11
CA PHE A 433 -4.01 26.47 7.55
C PHE A 433 -5.29 25.88 8.17
N LYS A 434 -6.39 25.83 7.42
CA LYS A 434 -7.67 25.30 7.92
C LYS A 434 -7.66 23.78 8.08
N LYS A 435 -6.92 23.05 7.24
CA LYS A 435 -6.72 21.59 7.36
C LYS A 435 -5.75 21.20 8.48
N ALA A 436 -4.77 22.04 8.80
CA ALA A 436 -3.83 21.79 9.90
C ALA A 436 -4.49 21.91 11.29
N CYS A 437 -5.51 22.75 11.44
CA CYS A 437 -6.20 22.94 12.73
C CYS A 437 -7.26 21.88 13.06
N THR A 438 -7.71 21.05 12.10
CA THR A 438 -8.74 20.03 12.35
C THR A 438 -8.20 18.66 12.76
N CYS A 439 -6.88 18.43 12.67
CA CYS A 439 -6.27 17.14 12.98
C CYS A 439 -5.79 17.01 14.45
N SER A 440 -6.08 17.98 15.32
CA SER A 440 -5.61 17.98 16.72
C SER A 440 -6.74 17.95 17.77
N LEU A 441 -7.84 17.23 17.53
CA LEU A 441 -8.75 16.86 18.62
C LEU A 441 -8.81 15.33 18.73
N PRO A 442 -8.25 14.74 19.79
CA PRO A 442 -8.51 13.34 20.10
C PRO A 442 -9.93 13.21 20.68
N ALA A 443 -10.66 12.20 20.21
CA ALA A 443 -11.83 11.65 20.90
C ALA A 443 -11.39 10.48 21.79
#